data_AF-A0A1Y4I628-F1
#
_entry.id   AF-A0A1Y4I628-F1
#
_cell.length_a   1.000
_cell.length_b   1.000
_cell.length_c   1.000
_cell.angle_alpha   90.00
_cell.angle_beta   90.00
_cell.angle_gamma   90.00
#
_symmetry.space_group_name_H-M   'P 1'
#
loop_
_entity.id
_entity.type
_entity.pdbx_description
1 polymer ?
#
loop_
_entity_poly.entity_id
_entity_poly.type
_entity_poly.pdbx_seq_one_letter_code
_entity_poly.pdbx_strand_id
1 'polypeptide(L)'
;MKHIGIICEGPTDYIILKGVIDRIIGEENTYVMLQPENDLTGKYGNGWKGVWKWCHDNASIRKELMNGIQPALDFLVIQMDGDVSRKEKSAHCWCEATRCDHKGDWNPLECDITPDGRAACPITLPCSGHDASVTGYMSHLKGLLTTWLKETDDTCIVIPCDSTEAWVVAAYDQTEGVEMIEAPWEHIIAHGKSYHDIRISGQKKRVRIFEQFVPTICENWSKVTELCQSAHDFEESLLALV
;
A
#
# COMPACT_ATOMS: atom_id res chain seq x y z
N MET A 1 8.49 -21.09 -8.27
CA MET A 1 8.25 -20.69 -6.87
C MET A 1 9.24 -19.61 -6.49
N LYS A 2 8.76 -18.45 -6.04
CA LYS A 2 9.58 -17.33 -5.56
C LYS A 2 9.56 -17.25 -4.02
N HIS A 3 10.54 -16.56 -3.45
CA HIS A 3 10.64 -16.19 -2.04
C HIS A 3 10.59 -14.66 -1.91
N ILE A 4 9.46 -14.14 -1.42
CA ILE A 4 9.09 -12.74 -1.57
C ILE A 4 9.00 -12.06 -0.20
N GLY A 5 9.64 -10.90 -0.06
CA GLY A 5 9.48 -10.06 1.14
C GLY A 5 8.33 -9.07 0.95
N ILE A 6 7.45 -8.95 1.94
CA ILE A 6 6.33 -7.99 1.90
C ILE A 6 6.48 -6.96 3.02
N ILE A 7 6.40 -5.69 2.64
CA ILE A 7 6.33 -4.51 3.50
C ILE A 7 4.98 -3.86 3.22
N CYS A 8 4.04 -3.88 4.15
CA CYS A 8 2.70 -3.32 3.97
C CYS A 8 2.22 -2.58 5.22
N GLU A 9 1.14 -1.82 5.10
CA GLU A 9 0.61 -1.01 6.20
C GLU A 9 0.07 -1.85 7.36
N GLY A 10 -0.64 -2.92 7.01
CA GLY A 10 -1.34 -3.74 7.97
C GLY A 10 -1.31 -5.23 7.64
N PRO A 11 -1.64 -6.08 8.64
CA PRO A 11 -1.75 -7.53 8.42
C PRO A 11 -2.87 -7.93 7.46
N THR A 12 -3.87 -7.08 7.25
CA THR A 12 -4.97 -7.34 6.30
C THR A 12 -4.48 -7.23 4.85
N ASP A 13 -3.65 -6.22 4.56
CA ASP A 13 -3.06 -6.01 3.24
C ASP A 13 -2.12 -7.16 2.88
N TYR A 14 -1.33 -7.63 3.85
CA TYR A 14 -0.46 -8.80 3.68
C TYR A 14 -1.23 -10.03 3.15
N ILE A 15 -2.42 -10.30 3.67
CA ILE A 15 -3.25 -11.45 3.26
C ILE A 15 -3.75 -11.29 1.82
N ILE A 16 -4.22 -10.08 1.46
CA ILE A 16 -4.67 -9.80 0.09
C ILE A 16 -3.50 -9.91 -0.89
N LEU A 17 -2.37 -9.26 -0.58
CA LEU A 17 -1.19 -9.24 -1.44
C LEU A 17 -0.69 -10.65 -1.73
N LYS A 18 -0.56 -11.52 -0.72
CA LYS A 18 -0.14 -12.90 -0.94
C LYS A 18 -1.01 -13.65 -1.94
N GLY A 19 -2.33 -13.61 -1.73
CA GLY A 19 -3.26 -14.33 -2.60
C GLY A 19 -3.23 -13.79 -4.04
N VAL A 20 -3.17 -12.46 -4.18
CA VAL A 20 -3.09 -11.80 -5.48
C VAL A 20 -1.76 -12.07 -6.19
N ILE A 21 -0.63 -12.06 -5.47
CA ILE A 21 0.69 -12.39 -6.05
C ILE A 21 0.69 -13.82 -6.58
N ASP A 22 0.24 -14.80 -5.80
CA ASP A 22 0.14 -16.19 -6.26
C ASP A 22 -0.78 -16.30 -7.49
N ARG A 23 -1.87 -15.53 -7.51
CA ARG A 23 -2.80 -15.47 -8.65
C ARG A 23 -2.18 -14.87 -9.92
N ILE A 24 -1.38 -13.82 -9.79
CA ILE A 24 -0.71 -13.14 -10.92
C ILE A 24 0.41 -14.02 -11.47
N ILE A 25 1.27 -14.55 -10.60
CA ILE A 25 2.41 -15.39 -10.99
C ILE A 25 1.93 -16.76 -11.51
N GLY A 26 0.79 -17.25 -11.01
CA GLY A 26 0.20 -18.52 -11.43
C GLY A 26 0.76 -19.75 -10.69
N GLU A 27 1.45 -19.54 -9.57
CA GLU A 27 1.96 -20.58 -8.69
C GLU A 27 1.98 -20.10 -7.23
N GLU A 28 2.03 -21.04 -6.28
CA GLU A 28 2.23 -20.70 -4.87
C GLU A 28 3.68 -20.27 -4.60
N ASN A 29 3.83 -19.16 -3.86
CA ASN A 29 5.12 -18.62 -3.46
C ASN A 29 5.32 -18.70 -1.94
N THR A 30 6.53 -18.40 -1.51
CA THR A 30 6.88 -18.30 -0.10
C THR A 30 7.08 -16.85 0.29
N TYR A 31 6.66 -16.48 1.51
CA TYR A 31 6.52 -15.09 1.89
C TYR A 31 7.14 -14.80 3.24
N VAL A 32 7.79 -13.63 3.35
CA VAL A 32 8.29 -13.07 4.60
C VAL A 32 7.62 -11.72 4.83
N MET A 33 6.85 -11.59 5.91
CA MET A 33 6.32 -10.29 6.34
C MET A 33 7.44 -9.52 7.04
N LEU A 34 7.99 -8.51 6.37
CA LEU A 34 9.06 -7.67 6.88
C LEU A 34 8.52 -6.45 7.65
N GLN A 35 7.32 -6.00 7.27
CA GLN A 35 6.57 -4.94 7.96
C GLN A 35 5.08 -5.15 7.64
N PRO A 36 4.17 -5.09 8.64
CA PRO A 36 4.41 -4.88 10.07
C PRO A 36 5.23 -6.01 10.70
N GLU A 37 6.07 -5.66 11.70
CA GLU A 37 6.83 -6.64 12.46
C GLU A 37 5.89 -7.54 13.27
N ASN A 38 6.19 -8.85 13.30
CA ASN A 38 5.43 -9.84 14.08
C ASN A 38 5.72 -9.80 15.58
N ASP A 39 6.76 -9.06 15.99
CA ASP A 39 7.16 -8.99 17.39
C ASP A 39 6.52 -7.79 18.11
N LEU A 40 6.51 -7.86 19.44
CA LEU A 40 5.96 -6.79 20.29
C LEU A 40 6.86 -5.56 20.34
N THR A 41 8.00 -5.54 19.62
CA THR A 41 8.93 -4.41 19.66
C THR A 41 8.40 -3.23 18.87
N GLY A 42 7.63 -3.49 17.79
CA GLY A 42 6.93 -2.47 17.02
C GLY A 42 7.87 -1.36 16.57
N LYS A 43 9.10 -1.71 16.17
CA LYS A 43 10.22 -0.79 15.91
C LYS A 43 9.83 0.32 14.92
N TYR A 44 8.98 -0.02 13.95
CA TYR A 44 8.48 0.90 12.94
C TYR A 44 7.04 1.39 13.20
N GLY A 45 6.29 0.75 14.10
CA GLY A 45 4.85 0.97 14.29
C GLY A 45 3.99 0.33 13.19
N ASN A 46 2.70 0.65 13.17
CA ASN A 46 1.73 0.21 12.16
C ASN A 46 1.34 1.34 11.20
N GLY A 47 0.78 0.99 10.04
CA GLY A 47 0.31 1.94 9.03
C GLY A 47 1.43 2.49 8.14
N TRP A 48 1.09 3.46 7.29
CA TRP A 48 1.99 4.08 6.31
C TRP A 48 3.32 4.56 6.89
N LYS A 49 3.32 5.07 8.13
CA LYS A 49 4.54 5.53 8.81
C LYS A 49 5.56 4.41 9.03
N GLY A 50 5.07 3.20 9.31
CA GLY A 50 5.92 2.03 9.48
C GLY A 50 6.53 1.57 8.17
N VAL A 51 5.74 1.56 7.09
CA VAL A 51 6.23 1.29 5.72
C VAL A 51 7.33 2.28 5.35
N TRP A 52 7.09 3.57 5.59
CA TRP A 52 8.03 4.62 5.27
C TRP A 52 9.34 4.51 6.07
N LYS A 53 9.22 4.28 7.38
CA LYS A 53 10.37 4.13 8.26
C LYS A 53 11.21 2.92 7.85
N TRP A 54 10.55 1.81 7.49
CA TRP A 54 11.24 0.63 6.98
C TRP A 54 12.01 0.97 5.70
N CYS A 55 11.39 1.64 4.73
CA CYS A 55 12.04 2.03 3.49
C CYS A 55 13.27 2.90 3.75
N HIS A 56 13.13 3.91 4.61
CA HIS A 56 14.23 4.81 4.97
C HIS A 56 15.40 4.08 5.67
N ASP A 57 15.10 3.30 6.71
CA ASP A 57 16.13 2.68 7.55
C ASP A 57 16.86 1.54 6.83
N ASN A 58 16.22 0.89 5.85
CA ASN A 58 16.77 -0.28 5.15
C ASN A 58 17.25 0.05 3.72
N ALA A 59 17.01 1.24 3.18
CA ALA A 59 17.36 1.59 1.80
C ALA A 59 18.81 1.27 1.43
N SER A 60 19.79 1.64 2.27
CA SER A 60 21.21 1.43 1.97
C SER A 60 21.68 -0.01 2.13
N ILE A 61 20.94 -0.85 2.88
CA ILE A 61 21.32 -2.24 3.19
C ILE A 61 20.35 -3.25 2.58
N ARG A 62 19.43 -2.81 1.71
CA ARG A 62 18.30 -3.64 1.23
C ARG A 62 18.75 -4.94 0.59
N LYS A 63 19.75 -4.89 -0.31
CA LYS A 63 20.32 -6.09 -0.94
C LYS A 63 20.97 -7.03 0.06
N GLU A 64 21.62 -6.49 1.09
CA GLU A 64 22.21 -7.30 2.17
C GLU A 64 21.11 -7.98 2.99
N LEU A 65 20.03 -7.25 3.31
CA LEU A 65 18.87 -7.77 4.02
C LEU A 65 18.19 -8.91 3.23
N MET A 66 17.96 -8.71 1.93
CA MET A 66 17.35 -9.72 1.05
C MET A 66 18.21 -10.99 0.96
N ASN A 67 19.54 -10.84 0.83
CA ASN A 67 20.48 -11.97 0.78
C ASN A 67 20.69 -12.64 2.15
N GLY A 68 20.46 -11.91 3.25
CA GLY A 68 20.61 -12.40 4.61
C GLY A 68 19.48 -13.32 5.08
N ILE A 69 18.31 -13.24 4.46
CA ILE A 69 17.19 -14.16 4.70
C ILE A 69 17.49 -15.49 3.98
N GLN A 70 17.04 -16.61 4.55
CA GLN A 70 17.30 -17.95 4.00
C GLN A 70 15.98 -18.72 3.79
N PRO A 71 15.66 -19.11 2.54
CA PRO A 71 16.34 -18.78 1.27
C PRO A 71 16.45 -17.26 1.03
N ALA A 72 17.34 -16.82 0.13
CA ALA A 72 17.42 -15.40 -0.22
C ALA A 72 16.10 -14.93 -0.85
N LEU A 73 15.72 -13.67 -0.58
CA LEU A 73 14.54 -13.08 -1.21
C LEU A 73 14.81 -12.79 -2.69
N ASP A 74 13.88 -13.15 -3.57
CA ASP A 74 13.95 -12.87 -5.01
C ASP A 74 13.65 -11.39 -5.29
N PHE A 75 12.63 -10.83 -4.63
CA PHE A 75 12.26 -9.41 -4.72
C PHE A 75 11.39 -8.99 -3.53
N LEU A 76 11.14 -7.69 -3.42
CA LEU A 76 10.26 -7.10 -2.42
C LEU A 76 8.96 -6.59 -3.03
N VAL A 77 7.89 -6.66 -2.26
CA VAL A 77 6.62 -5.98 -2.52
C VAL A 77 6.39 -4.97 -1.40
N ILE A 78 6.26 -3.69 -1.76
CA ILE A 78 6.04 -2.59 -0.83
C ILE A 78 4.67 -1.98 -1.10
N GLN A 79 3.78 -2.06 -0.13
CA GLN A 79 2.42 -1.55 -0.21
C GLN A 79 2.21 -0.36 0.74
N MET A 80 1.56 0.68 0.22
CA MET A 80 1.10 1.83 0.99
C MET A 80 -0.24 2.31 0.43
N ASP A 81 -1.19 2.60 1.30
CA ASP A 81 -2.55 3.02 0.95
C ASP A 81 -2.54 4.39 0.26
N GLY A 82 -3.39 4.53 -0.76
CA GLY A 82 -3.48 5.73 -1.56
C GLY A 82 -4.04 6.94 -0.81
N ASP A 83 -4.83 6.70 0.24
CA ASP A 83 -5.48 7.76 1.03
C ASP A 83 -4.47 8.67 1.76
N VAL A 84 -3.27 8.17 2.04
CA VAL A 84 -2.12 8.90 2.60
C VAL A 84 -1.87 10.18 1.81
N SER A 85 -1.92 10.12 0.48
CA SER A 85 -1.69 11.29 -0.39
C SER A 85 -2.74 12.40 -0.25
N ARG A 86 -3.93 12.08 0.27
CA ARG A 86 -5.06 13.00 0.45
C ARG A 86 -5.20 13.51 1.89
N LYS A 87 -4.83 12.68 2.87
CA LYS A 87 -5.06 12.95 4.29
C LYS A 87 -3.81 13.44 5.03
N GLU A 88 -2.62 13.04 4.59
CA GLU A 88 -1.40 13.19 5.37
C GLU A 88 -0.49 14.27 4.77
N LYS A 89 -0.51 15.47 5.37
CA LYS A 89 0.31 16.61 4.91
C LYS A 89 1.80 16.30 4.88
N SER A 90 2.26 15.38 5.72
CA SER A 90 3.66 14.92 5.78
C SER A 90 4.07 14.16 4.51
N ALA A 91 3.16 13.43 3.89
CA ALA A 91 3.37 12.70 2.64
C ALA A 91 3.06 13.55 1.39
N HIS A 92 3.28 14.86 1.46
CA HIS A 92 2.97 15.79 0.36
C HIS A 92 3.90 15.60 -0.84
N CYS A 93 3.43 16.03 -2.02
CA CYS A 93 4.24 15.95 -3.23
C CYS A 93 5.38 16.95 -3.23
N TRP A 94 6.46 16.58 -3.93
CA TRP A 94 7.66 17.40 -4.08
C TRP A 94 7.68 18.11 -5.44
N CYS A 95 6.53 18.50 -5.99
CA CYS A 95 6.51 19.34 -7.19
C CYS A 95 6.69 20.82 -6.85
N GLU A 96 6.90 21.65 -7.87
CA GLU A 96 7.13 23.10 -7.70
C GLU A 96 5.93 23.85 -7.11
N ALA A 97 4.73 23.29 -7.22
CA ALA A 97 3.53 23.92 -6.67
C ALA A 97 3.43 23.79 -5.14
N THR A 98 4.17 22.89 -4.50
CA THR A 98 4.18 22.78 -3.03
C THR A 98 5.18 23.74 -2.40
N ARG A 99 4.72 24.48 -1.39
CA ARG A 99 5.55 25.37 -0.58
C ARG A 99 5.91 24.66 0.72
N CYS A 100 7.11 24.12 0.78
CA CYS A 100 7.65 23.46 1.96
C CYS A 100 9.15 23.71 2.03
N ASP A 101 9.61 24.34 3.11
CA ASP A 101 11.03 24.65 3.33
C ASP A 101 11.87 23.39 3.63
N HIS A 102 11.20 22.26 3.89
CA HIS A 102 11.81 20.97 4.21
C HIS A 102 11.77 19.97 3.04
N LYS A 103 11.30 20.41 1.87
CA LYS A 103 11.11 19.57 0.68
C LYS A 103 12.44 18.95 0.24
N GLY A 104 12.49 17.62 0.19
CA GLY A 104 13.68 16.86 -0.21
C GLY A 104 14.73 16.67 0.88
N ASP A 105 14.63 17.42 1.97
CA ASP A 105 15.59 17.38 3.07
C ASP A 105 15.08 16.57 4.27
N TRP A 106 13.77 16.60 4.54
CA TRP A 106 13.21 15.94 5.73
C TRP A 106 12.37 14.73 5.37
N ASN A 107 12.51 13.69 6.20
CA ASN A 107 11.61 12.55 6.17
C ASN A 107 10.20 13.01 6.62
N PRO A 108 9.10 12.62 5.95
CA PRO A 108 7.72 12.91 6.38
C PRO A 108 7.43 12.64 7.85
N LEU A 109 8.10 11.65 8.45
CA LEU A 109 7.97 11.32 9.87
C LEU A 109 8.44 12.47 10.78
N GLU A 110 9.33 13.34 10.31
CA GLU A 110 9.82 14.50 11.06
C GLU A 110 8.81 15.65 11.10
N CYS A 111 7.95 15.76 10.08
CA CYS A 111 6.94 16.81 10.00
C CYS A 111 5.79 16.62 10.99
N ASP A 112 5.63 15.41 11.55
CA ASP A 112 4.49 15.03 12.39
C ASP A 112 4.83 14.89 13.89
N ILE A 113 6.02 15.30 14.31
CA ILE A 113 6.53 15.09 15.68
C ILE A 113 5.71 15.88 16.71
N THR A 114 5.28 17.11 16.39
CA THR A 114 4.49 17.95 17.32
C THR A 114 3.14 18.35 16.73
N PRO A 115 2.07 18.41 17.55
CA PRO A 115 0.77 18.91 17.11
C PRO A 115 0.82 20.32 16.52
N ASP A 116 1.62 21.21 17.13
CA ASP A 116 1.78 22.59 16.67
C ASP A 116 2.47 22.66 15.31
N GLY A 117 3.50 21.83 15.07
CA GLY A 117 4.17 21.72 13.78
C GLY A 117 3.22 21.23 12.68
N ARG A 118 2.40 20.22 12.98
CA ARG A 118 1.37 19.72 12.06
C ARG A 118 0.33 20.79 11.73
N ALA A 119 -0.13 21.55 12.73
CA ALA A 119 -1.09 22.62 12.55
C ALA A 119 -0.51 23.79 11.73
N ALA A 120 0.76 24.10 11.91
CA ALA A 120 1.46 25.16 11.18
C ALA A 120 1.86 24.78 9.75
N CYS A 121 1.81 23.50 9.38
CA CYS A 121 2.23 23.03 8.07
C CYS A 121 1.39 23.67 6.94
N PRO A 122 2.03 24.46 6.04
CA PRO A 122 1.34 25.25 5.01
C PRO A 122 0.85 24.41 3.83
N ILE A 123 1.21 23.12 3.79
CA ILE A 123 0.77 22.19 2.77
C ILE A 123 -0.75 22.12 2.73
N THR A 124 -1.29 22.23 1.51
CA THR A 124 -2.67 21.95 1.17
C THR A 124 -2.70 20.70 0.29
N LEU A 125 -3.62 19.78 0.58
CA LEU A 125 -3.82 18.55 -0.19
C LEU A 125 -5.20 18.58 -0.87
N PRO A 126 -5.34 18.01 -2.08
CA PRO A 126 -4.26 17.63 -2.99
C PRO A 126 -3.50 18.87 -3.48
N CYS A 127 -2.25 18.70 -3.92
CA CYS A 127 -1.49 19.81 -4.49
C CYS A 127 -2.08 20.26 -5.83
N SER A 128 -2.15 21.57 -6.07
CA SER A 128 -2.64 22.15 -7.33
C SER A 128 -1.80 21.81 -8.58
N GLY A 129 -0.58 21.29 -8.39
CA GLY A 129 0.32 20.92 -9.49
C GLY A 129 0.11 19.51 -10.04
N HIS A 130 -0.77 18.70 -9.43
CA HIS A 130 -1.05 17.34 -9.89
C HIS A 130 -2.55 17.14 -10.07
N ASP A 131 -2.88 16.24 -10.99
CA ASP A 131 -4.24 15.80 -11.22
C ASP A 131 -4.75 15.03 -9.99
N ALA A 132 -5.98 15.32 -9.57
CA ALA A 132 -6.66 14.68 -8.45
C ALA A 132 -7.30 13.34 -8.88
N SER A 133 -6.61 12.62 -9.77
CA SER A 133 -7.01 11.32 -10.29
C SER A 133 -6.25 10.18 -9.63
N VAL A 134 -6.77 8.96 -9.81
CA VAL A 134 -6.15 7.73 -9.32
C VAL A 134 -4.67 7.65 -9.73
N THR A 135 -4.39 7.85 -11.02
CA THR A 135 -3.01 7.80 -11.56
C THR A 135 -2.12 8.88 -10.95
N GLY A 136 -2.66 10.08 -10.69
CA GLY A 136 -1.93 11.17 -10.04
C GLY A 136 -1.51 10.80 -8.61
N TYR A 137 -2.43 10.26 -7.81
CA TYR A 137 -2.15 9.82 -6.44
C TYR A 137 -1.14 8.66 -6.40
N MET A 138 -1.31 7.67 -7.27
CA MET A 138 -0.39 6.53 -7.36
C MET A 138 1.02 6.98 -7.74
N SER A 139 1.16 7.77 -8.80
CA SER A 139 2.45 8.26 -9.30
C SER A 139 3.20 9.05 -8.23
N HIS A 140 2.46 9.88 -7.48
CA HIS A 140 2.99 10.64 -6.35
C HIS A 140 3.57 9.73 -5.26
N LEU A 141 2.78 8.78 -4.74
CA LEU A 141 3.25 7.91 -3.65
C LEU A 141 4.35 6.94 -4.10
N LYS A 142 4.29 6.43 -5.34
CA LYS A 142 5.39 5.65 -5.94
C LYS A 142 6.68 6.47 -6.03
N GLY A 143 6.60 7.71 -6.51
CA GLY A 143 7.75 8.60 -6.63
C GLY A 143 8.39 8.91 -5.26
N LEU A 144 7.55 9.13 -4.25
CA LEU A 144 8.02 9.30 -2.87
C LEU A 144 8.77 8.06 -2.37
N LEU A 145 8.17 6.88 -2.41
CA LEU A 145 8.79 5.65 -1.93
C LEU A 145 10.10 5.36 -2.70
N THR A 146 10.10 5.53 -4.02
CA THR A 146 11.28 5.35 -4.87
C THR A 146 12.43 6.26 -4.44
N THR A 147 12.13 7.52 -4.10
CA THR A 147 13.16 8.48 -3.69
C THR A 147 13.89 8.02 -2.42
N TRP A 148 13.15 7.41 -1.48
CA TRP A 148 13.75 6.88 -0.25
C TRP A 148 14.49 5.56 -0.46
N LEU A 149 13.96 4.70 -1.32
CA LEU A 149 14.55 3.39 -1.63
C LEU A 149 15.81 3.48 -2.50
N LYS A 150 16.01 4.61 -3.21
CA LYS A 150 17.12 4.91 -4.13
C LYS A 150 17.13 4.01 -5.38
N GLU A 151 17.46 2.74 -5.24
CA GLU A 151 17.36 1.73 -6.31
C GLU A 151 16.05 0.96 -6.14
N THR A 152 15.38 0.49 -7.20
CA THR A 152 14.11 -0.26 -7.06
C THR A 152 13.99 -1.45 -8.02
N ASP A 153 15.09 -1.89 -8.64
CA ASP A 153 15.11 -2.93 -9.68
C ASP A 153 14.57 -4.29 -9.19
N ASP A 154 14.60 -4.52 -7.89
CA ASP A 154 14.16 -5.73 -7.18
C ASP A 154 12.92 -5.47 -6.31
N THR A 155 12.14 -4.45 -6.63
CA THR A 155 11.04 -3.97 -5.79
C THR A 155 9.79 -3.63 -6.61
N CYS A 156 8.67 -4.24 -6.26
CA CYS A 156 7.34 -3.87 -6.75
C CYS A 156 6.64 -2.95 -5.74
N ILE A 157 6.34 -1.72 -6.15
CA ILE A 157 5.60 -0.76 -5.30
C ILE A 157 4.12 -0.80 -5.66
N VAL A 158 3.27 -0.98 -4.66
CA VAL A 158 1.83 -1.19 -4.78
C VAL A 158 1.08 -0.09 -4.05
N ILE A 159 0.34 0.73 -4.79
CA ILE A 159 -0.45 1.83 -4.23
C ILE A 159 -1.92 1.60 -4.57
N PRO A 160 -2.68 0.82 -3.78
CA PRO A 160 -4.12 0.70 -3.97
C PRO A 160 -4.79 2.06 -3.77
N CYS A 161 -5.77 2.42 -4.60
CA CYS A 161 -6.43 3.71 -4.45
C CYS A 161 -7.36 3.72 -3.23
N ASP A 162 -7.21 4.74 -2.38
CA ASP A 162 -7.64 4.74 -0.96
C ASP A 162 -6.99 3.60 -0.17
N SER A 163 -7.35 2.35 -0.42
CA SER A 163 -6.84 1.17 0.28
C SER A 163 -7.06 -0.14 -0.49
N THR A 164 -6.47 -1.26 -0.04
CA THR A 164 -6.67 -2.59 -0.67
C THR A 164 -8.14 -3.05 -0.70
N GLU A 165 -9.01 -2.47 0.14
CA GLU A 165 -10.44 -2.78 0.11
C GLU A 165 -11.15 -2.32 -1.16
N ALA A 166 -10.61 -1.36 -1.91
CA ALA A 166 -11.14 -1.03 -3.23
C ALA A 166 -11.14 -2.25 -4.16
N TRP A 167 -10.12 -3.12 -4.05
CA TRP A 167 -10.04 -4.36 -4.84
C TRP A 167 -11.03 -5.41 -4.37
N VAL A 168 -11.33 -5.46 -3.06
CA VAL A 168 -12.40 -6.29 -2.51
C VAL A 168 -13.73 -5.86 -3.14
N VAL A 169 -14.05 -4.57 -3.09
CA VAL A 169 -15.31 -4.06 -3.64
C VAL A 169 -15.39 -4.29 -5.16
N ALA A 170 -14.30 -4.07 -5.90
CA ALA A 170 -14.26 -4.35 -7.34
C ALA A 170 -14.54 -5.84 -7.66
N ALA A 171 -14.00 -6.75 -6.85
CA ALA A 171 -14.18 -8.19 -7.05
C ALA A 171 -15.62 -8.66 -6.78
N TYR A 172 -16.28 -8.09 -5.78
CA TYR A 172 -17.61 -8.51 -5.32
C TYR A 172 -18.76 -7.73 -5.96
N ASP A 173 -18.66 -6.40 -5.98
CA ASP A 173 -19.73 -5.51 -6.44
C ASP A 173 -19.58 -5.11 -7.91
N GLN A 174 -18.37 -5.22 -8.46
CA GLN A 174 -18.03 -4.77 -9.82
C GLN A 174 -18.41 -3.31 -10.08
N THR A 175 -18.29 -2.47 -9.04
CA THR A 175 -18.66 -1.06 -9.06
C THR A 175 -17.71 -0.25 -9.96
N GLU A 176 -18.25 0.45 -10.96
CA GLU A 176 -17.50 1.42 -11.75
C GLU A 176 -16.99 2.58 -10.89
N GLY A 177 -15.73 2.99 -11.09
CA GLY A 177 -15.13 4.10 -10.34
C GLY A 177 -14.91 3.81 -8.85
N VAL A 178 -14.85 2.53 -8.46
CA VAL A 178 -14.61 2.09 -7.07
C VAL A 178 -13.39 2.72 -6.41
N GLU A 179 -12.33 3.00 -7.17
CA GLU A 179 -11.11 3.65 -6.68
C GLU A 179 -11.32 5.12 -6.26
N MET A 180 -12.42 5.75 -6.65
CA MET A 180 -12.78 7.10 -6.20
C MET A 180 -13.56 7.10 -4.88
N ILE A 181 -13.89 5.93 -4.34
CA ILE A 181 -14.64 5.80 -3.10
C ILE A 181 -13.67 5.87 -1.93
N GLU A 182 -13.78 6.93 -1.13
CA GLU A 182 -13.03 7.04 0.11
C GLU A 182 -13.53 6.04 1.15
N ALA A 183 -12.62 5.47 1.95
CA ALA A 183 -12.96 4.58 3.05
C ALA A 183 -13.89 3.40 2.64
N PRO A 184 -13.51 2.55 1.66
CA PRO A 184 -14.38 1.47 1.17
C PRO A 184 -14.81 0.50 2.28
N TRP A 185 -13.94 0.28 3.27
CA TRP A 185 -14.27 -0.53 4.43
C TRP A 185 -15.46 0.06 5.21
N GLU A 186 -15.39 1.32 5.62
CA GLU A 186 -16.47 1.95 6.40
C GLU A 186 -17.76 2.14 5.58
N HIS A 187 -17.64 2.53 4.32
CA HIS A 187 -18.79 2.96 3.52
C HIS A 187 -19.50 1.84 2.78
N ILE A 188 -18.81 0.72 2.48
CA ILE A 188 -19.37 -0.39 1.70
C ILE A 188 -19.33 -1.68 2.52
N ILE A 189 -18.14 -2.15 2.87
CA ILE A 189 -17.96 -3.51 3.41
C ILE A 189 -18.55 -3.65 4.82
N ALA A 190 -18.24 -2.70 5.71
CA ALA A 190 -18.65 -2.71 7.11
C ALA A 190 -19.97 -1.95 7.39
N HIS A 191 -20.74 -1.65 6.33
CA HIS A 191 -22.04 -1.00 6.46
C HIS A 191 -23.08 -1.93 7.10
N GLY A 192 -22.98 -3.24 6.87
CA GLY A 192 -23.91 -4.27 7.36
C GLY A 192 -23.29 -5.28 8.32
N LYS A 193 -24.11 -6.23 8.80
CA LYS A 193 -23.64 -7.39 9.58
C LYS A 193 -22.98 -8.46 8.69
N SER A 194 -23.09 -8.32 7.39
CA SER A 194 -22.57 -9.24 6.38
C SER A 194 -22.28 -8.47 5.08
N TYR A 195 -21.29 -8.95 4.33
CA TYR A 195 -20.95 -8.50 2.98
C TYR A 195 -20.78 -9.75 2.11
N HIS A 196 -21.65 -9.95 1.11
CA HIS A 196 -21.69 -11.15 0.26
C HIS A 196 -21.47 -12.47 1.02
N ASP A 197 -22.36 -12.75 1.97
CA ASP A 197 -22.35 -13.93 2.85
C ASP A 197 -21.22 -14.02 3.88
N ILE A 198 -20.25 -13.10 3.85
CA ILE A 198 -19.18 -13.03 4.85
C ILE A 198 -19.67 -12.18 6.02
N ARG A 199 -19.66 -12.75 7.23
CA ARG A 199 -20.08 -12.05 8.44
C ARG A 199 -19.07 -10.97 8.84
N ILE A 200 -19.53 -9.73 8.90
CA ILE A 200 -18.72 -8.58 9.34
C ILE A 200 -18.98 -8.32 10.82
N SER A 201 -17.96 -8.54 11.65
CA SER A 201 -18.05 -8.46 13.12
C SER A 201 -17.59 -7.10 13.65
N GLY A 202 -18.41 -6.08 13.36
CA GLY A 202 -18.19 -4.69 13.76
C GLY A 202 -17.32 -3.91 12.78
N GLN A 203 -16.92 -2.70 13.19
CA GLN A 203 -16.22 -1.74 12.32
C GLN A 203 -14.71 -1.99 12.20
N LYS A 204 -14.14 -2.92 12.96
CA LYS A 204 -12.69 -3.19 12.92
C LYS A 204 -12.35 -4.23 11.85
N LYS A 205 -11.37 -3.90 11.00
CA LYS A 205 -10.73 -4.82 10.07
C LYS A 205 -10.11 -6.01 10.82
N ARG A 206 -10.23 -7.22 10.28
CA ARG A 206 -9.68 -8.45 10.87
C ARG A 206 -9.11 -9.36 9.80
N VAL A 207 -7.88 -9.83 9.99
CA VAL A 207 -7.19 -10.81 9.11
C VAL A 207 -8.12 -11.94 8.64
N ARG A 208 -8.82 -12.60 9.56
CA ARG A 208 -9.74 -13.71 9.24
C ARG A 208 -10.89 -13.34 8.28
N ILE A 209 -11.31 -12.08 8.25
CA ILE A 209 -12.31 -11.62 7.28
C ILE A 209 -11.66 -11.49 5.89
N PHE A 210 -10.45 -10.93 5.83
CA PHE A 210 -9.72 -10.75 4.57
C PHE A 210 -9.30 -12.09 3.95
N GLU A 211 -8.96 -13.09 4.76
CA GLU A 211 -8.73 -14.48 4.30
C GLU A 211 -9.93 -15.03 3.52
N GLN A 212 -11.16 -14.62 3.86
CA GLN A 212 -12.38 -15.05 3.17
C GLN A 212 -12.63 -14.27 1.88
N PHE A 213 -12.07 -13.07 1.71
CA PHE A 213 -12.19 -12.29 0.48
C PHE A 213 -11.24 -12.76 -0.63
N VAL A 214 -10.05 -13.25 -0.25
CA VAL A 214 -8.98 -13.64 -1.19
C VAL A 214 -9.46 -14.54 -2.34
N PRO A 215 -10.24 -15.63 -2.10
CA PRO A 215 -10.66 -16.51 -3.20
C PRO A 215 -11.44 -15.77 -4.29
N THR A 216 -12.41 -14.95 -3.90
CA THR A 216 -13.24 -14.19 -4.85
C THR A 216 -12.43 -13.09 -5.55
N ILE A 217 -11.51 -12.42 -4.85
CA ILE A 217 -10.60 -11.45 -5.48
C ILE A 217 -9.76 -12.14 -6.55
N CYS A 218 -9.21 -13.32 -6.25
CA CYS A 218 -8.36 -14.05 -7.19
C CYS A 218 -9.14 -14.60 -8.38
N GLU A 219 -10.36 -15.11 -8.15
CA GLU A 219 -11.26 -15.58 -9.21
C GLU A 219 -11.63 -14.45 -10.16
N ASN A 220 -11.94 -13.27 -9.61
CA ASN A 220 -12.37 -12.09 -10.37
C ASN A 220 -11.23 -11.13 -10.70
N TRP A 221 -9.96 -11.54 -10.57
CA TRP A 221 -8.82 -10.63 -10.69
C TRP A 221 -8.78 -9.86 -12.01
N SER A 222 -9.13 -10.49 -13.14
CA SER A 222 -9.20 -9.79 -14.44
C SER A 222 -10.25 -8.68 -14.47
N LYS A 223 -11.35 -8.81 -13.72
CA LYS A 223 -12.34 -7.74 -13.57
C LYS A 223 -11.86 -6.67 -12.59
N VAL A 224 -11.12 -7.07 -11.54
CA VAL A 224 -10.46 -6.12 -10.62
C VAL A 224 -9.48 -5.22 -11.39
N THR A 225 -8.62 -5.77 -12.26
CA THR A 225 -7.70 -4.97 -13.08
C THR A 225 -8.40 -4.10 -14.13
N GLU A 226 -9.60 -4.50 -14.58
CA GLU A 226 -10.41 -3.67 -15.49
C GLU A 226 -11.01 -2.45 -14.77
N LEU A 227 -11.42 -2.62 -13.51
CA LEU A 227 -12.08 -1.57 -12.72
C LEU A 227 -11.11 -0.72 -11.89
N CYS A 228 -9.95 -1.27 -11.53
CA CYS A 228 -8.97 -0.65 -10.66
C CYS A 228 -7.64 -0.49 -11.38
N GLN A 229 -7.29 0.77 -11.69
CA GLN A 229 -6.01 1.13 -12.28
C GLN A 229 -4.84 0.76 -11.36
N SER A 230 -5.01 0.83 -10.04
CA SER A 230 -3.98 0.40 -9.08
C SER A 230 -3.72 -1.10 -9.09
N ALA A 231 -4.74 -1.92 -9.35
CA ALA A 231 -4.59 -3.36 -9.47
C ALA A 231 -3.90 -3.74 -10.78
N HIS A 232 -4.26 -3.07 -11.88
CA HIS A 232 -3.61 -3.28 -13.18
C HIS A 232 -2.12 -2.92 -13.14
N ASP A 233 -1.80 -1.74 -12.60
CA ASP A 233 -0.42 -1.28 -12.43
C ASP A 233 0.40 -2.20 -11.49
N PHE A 234 -0.23 -2.77 -10.46
CA PHE A 234 0.39 -3.79 -9.63
C PHE A 234 0.73 -5.05 -10.43
N GLU A 235 -0.22 -5.56 -11.22
CA GLU A 235 -0.01 -6.74 -12.07
C GLU A 235 1.15 -6.51 -13.04
N GLU A 236 1.17 -5.40 -13.77
CA GLU A 236 2.25 -5.08 -14.71
C GLU A 236 3.60 -4.95 -14.01
N SER A 237 3.64 -4.24 -12.87
CA SER A 237 4.87 -4.02 -12.10
C SER A 237 5.42 -5.33 -11.54
N LEU A 238 4.54 -6.23 -11.09
CA LEU A 238 4.92 -7.53 -10.56
C LEU A 238 5.46 -8.42 -11.68
N LEU A 239 4.74 -8.52 -12.81
CA LEU A 239 5.15 -9.35 -13.96
C LEU A 239 6.49 -8.92 -14.55
N ALA A 240 6.88 -7.65 -14.43
CA ALA A 240 8.19 -7.17 -14.86
C ALA A 240 9.36 -7.73 -14.03
N LEU A 241 9.10 -8.29 -12.83
CA LEU A 241 10.11 -8.85 -11.93
C LEU A 241 10.24 -10.39 -12.01
N VAL A 242 9.32 -11.08 -12.69
CA VAL A 242 9.18 -12.55 -12.60
C VAL A 242 9.95 -13.30 -13.67
#